data_AF-A0A1M5CFX8-F1
#
_entry.id   AF-A0A1M5CFX8-F1
#
_cell.length_a   1.000
_cell.length_b   1.000
_cell.length_c   1.000
_cell.angle_alpha   90.00
_cell.angle_beta   90.00
_cell.angle_gamma   90.00
#
_symmetry.space_group_name_H-M   'P 1'
#
loop_
_entity.id
_entity.type
_entity.pdbx_description
1 polymer ?
#
loop_
_entity_poly.entity_id
_entity_poly.type
_entity_poly.pdbx_seq_one_letter_code
_entity_poly.pdbx_strand_id
1 'polypeptide(L)'
;MSHQDDEMKEYQINTVKDIKAFFQSLYDDYDLAFMPDDDFTDYTTGDNQPTFNKEEADYLNDVMTRCFDVADRNDADIYEVASEVQVAEYKKRGIFPEDFGANNG
;
A
#
# COMPACT_ATOMS: atom_id res chain seq x y z
N MET A 1 -8.25 12.02 -12.65
CA MET A 1 -9.29 10.99 -12.80
C MET A 1 -10.51 11.45 -12.01
N SER A 2 -11.71 11.30 -12.56
CA SER A 2 -12.95 11.62 -11.86
C SER A 2 -13.45 10.35 -11.17
N HIS A 3 -13.29 10.23 -9.85
CA HIS A 3 -13.96 9.19 -9.08
C HIS A 3 -15.45 9.57 -8.98
N GLN A 4 -16.25 9.06 -9.91
CA GLN A 4 -17.71 9.11 -9.86
C GLN A 4 -18.19 8.03 -8.90
N ASP A 5 -18.86 8.39 -7.81
CA ASP A 5 -19.80 7.57 -7.02
C ASP A 5 -19.46 6.07 -6.86
N ASP A 6 -18.19 5.71 -6.74
CA ASP A 6 -17.77 4.36 -6.37
C ASP A 6 -17.83 4.27 -4.85
N GLU A 7 -18.70 3.38 -4.37
CA GLU A 7 -18.79 2.99 -2.96
C GLU A 7 -17.38 2.72 -2.42
N MET A 8 -16.98 3.43 -1.35
CA MET A 8 -15.64 3.28 -0.76
C MET A 8 -15.38 1.79 -0.48
N LYS A 9 -14.35 1.24 -1.13
CA LYS A 9 -14.02 -0.17 -1.03
C LYS A 9 -13.78 -0.55 0.43
N GLU A 10 -14.57 -1.49 0.93
CA GLU A 10 -14.46 -1.92 2.31
C GLU A 10 -13.27 -2.87 2.51
N TYR A 11 -12.28 -2.46 3.29
CA TYR A 11 -11.16 -3.31 3.70
C TYR A 11 -11.41 -3.94 5.08
N GLN A 12 -11.47 -5.28 5.10
CA GLN A 12 -11.51 -6.08 6.31
C GLN A 12 -10.12 -6.62 6.63
N ILE A 13 -9.44 -6.04 7.62
CA ILE A 13 -8.08 -6.40 8.02
C ILE A 13 -8.15 -7.27 9.27
N ASN A 14 -8.09 -8.59 9.11
CA ASN A 14 -8.12 -9.55 10.23
C ASN A 14 -6.88 -10.44 10.28
N THR A 15 -6.15 -10.56 9.17
CA THR A 15 -4.98 -11.42 9.02
C THR A 15 -3.87 -10.72 8.24
N VAL A 16 -2.64 -11.23 8.35
CA VAL A 16 -1.50 -10.77 7.52
C VAL A 16 -1.78 -10.93 6.02
N LYS A 17 -2.60 -11.91 5.62
CA LYS A 17 -3.03 -12.06 4.23
C LYS A 17 -3.90 -10.88 3.77
N ASP A 18 -4.77 -10.37 4.64
CA ASP A 18 -5.62 -9.22 4.34
C ASP A 18 -4.78 -7.94 4.22
N ILE A 19 -3.74 -7.79 5.06
CA ILE A 19 -2.76 -6.70 4.93
C ILE A 19 -2.11 -6.74 3.55
N LYS A 20 -1.62 -7.92 3.11
CA LYS A 20 -1.02 -8.07 1.77
C LYS A 20 -2.01 -7.73 0.65
N ALA A 21 -3.28 -8.10 0.81
CA ALA A 21 -4.32 -7.78 -0.17
C ALA A 21 -4.61 -6.27 -0.24
N PHE A 22 -4.64 -5.59 0.91
CA PHE A 22 -4.75 -4.13 0.95
C PHE A 22 -3.54 -3.45 0.29
N PHE A 23 -2.32 -3.85 0.65
CA PHE A 23 -1.10 -3.30 0.04
C PHE A 23 -1.05 -3.53 -1.48
N GLN A 24 -1.47 -4.69 -1.95
CA GLN A 24 -1.56 -4.96 -3.39
C GLN A 24 -2.59 -4.06 -4.07
N SER A 25 -3.73 -3.77 -3.42
CA SER A 25 -4.73 -2.86 -3.99
C SER A 25 -4.27 -1.41 -4.09
N LEU A 26 -3.35 -0.96 -3.24
CA LEU A 26 -2.72 0.37 -3.40
C LEU A 26 -2.03 0.50 -4.76
N TYR A 27 -1.41 -0.58 -5.24
CA TYR A 27 -0.81 -0.61 -6.58
C TYR A 27 -1.81 -0.84 -7.70
N ASP A 28 -2.72 -1.81 -7.55
CA ASP A 28 -3.60 -2.22 -8.64
C ASP A 28 -4.73 -1.20 -8.91
N ASP A 29 -5.28 -0.60 -7.85
CA ASP A 29 -6.45 0.28 -7.95
C ASP A 29 -6.05 1.77 -7.99
N TYR A 30 -4.97 2.16 -7.32
CA TYR A 30 -4.56 3.56 -7.17
C TYR A 30 -3.23 3.93 -7.84
N ASP A 31 -2.52 2.95 -8.40
CA ASP A 31 -1.16 3.11 -8.94
C ASP A 31 -0.19 3.80 -7.95
N LEU A 32 -0.35 3.48 -6.66
CA LEU A 32 0.33 4.15 -5.56
C LEU A 32 1.54 3.34 -5.07
N ALA A 33 2.73 3.92 -5.21
CA ALA A 33 3.90 3.49 -4.43
C ALA A 33 3.78 4.08 -3.02
N PHE A 34 3.63 3.22 -2.02
CA PHE A 34 3.30 3.64 -0.66
C PHE A 34 4.41 3.30 0.36
N MET A 35 4.44 4.03 1.47
CA MET A 35 5.12 3.65 2.70
C MET A 35 4.10 3.42 3.82
N PRO A 36 4.29 2.42 4.70
CA PRO A 36 3.32 2.14 5.77
C PRO A 36 3.06 3.30 6.74
N ASP A 37 4.05 4.18 6.96
CA ASP A 37 4.01 5.29 7.90
C ASP A 37 3.65 6.65 7.28
N ASP A 38 3.52 6.71 5.95
CA ASP A 38 3.11 7.93 5.24
C ASP A 38 1.61 8.18 5.40
N ASP A 39 1.23 9.45 5.61
CA ASP A 39 -0.16 9.87 5.68
C ASP A 39 -0.77 9.90 4.27
N PHE A 40 -1.96 9.30 4.09
CA PHE A 40 -2.62 9.28 2.79
C PHE A 40 -2.97 10.69 2.25
N THR A 41 -3.02 11.71 3.11
CA THR A 41 -3.23 13.12 2.73
C THR A 41 -2.02 13.76 2.06
N ASP A 42 -0.82 13.19 2.22
CA ASP A 42 0.42 13.73 1.67
C ASP A 42 0.68 13.27 0.22
N TYR A 43 -0.03 12.22 -0.24
CA TYR A 43 0.13 11.76 -1.62
C TYR A 43 -0.50 12.72 -2.60
N THR A 44 0.31 13.06 -3.61
CA THR A 44 -0.09 13.93 -4.70
C THR A 44 0.16 13.28 -6.05
N THR A 45 -0.69 13.63 -7.01
CA THR A 45 -0.53 13.29 -8.41
C THR A 45 0.63 14.10 -9.03
N GLY A 46 1.05 13.74 -10.25
CA GLY A 46 2.13 14.46 -10.97
C GLY A 46 1.83 15.93 -11.26
N ASP A 47 0.58 16.37 -11.21
CA ASP A 47 0.12 17.76 -11.31
C ASP A 47 -0.09 18.44 -9.93
N ASN A 48 0.46 17.84 -8.87
CA ASN A 48 0.47 18.37 -7.50
C ASN A 48 -0.95 18.57 -6.92
N GLN A 49 -1.91 17.75 -7.35
CA GLN A 49 -3.23 17.65 -6.73
C GLN A 49 -3.24 16.48 -5.73
N PRO A 50 -4.08 16.52 -4.68
CA PRO A 50 -4.23 15.38 -3.78
C PRO A 50 -4.64 14.12 -4.56
N THR A 51 -3.97 13.00 -4.30
CA THR A 51 -4.35 11.69 -4.87
C THR A 51 -5.71 11.25 -4.36
N PHE A 52 -5.99 11.54 -3.09
CA PHE A 52 -7.22 11.19 -2.40
C PHE A 52 -7.94 12.46 -1.94
N ASN A 53 -9.26 12.43 -1.91
CA ASN A 53 -10.00 13.42 -1.14
C ASN A 53 -9.83 13.15 0.37
N LYS A 54 -10.24 14.12 1.20
CA LYS A 54 -10.02 14.02 2.65
C LYS A 54 -10.68 12.78 3.27
N GLU A 55 -11.91 12.46 2.89
CA GLU A 55 -12.64 11.31 3.44
C GLU A 55 -11.98 9.99 3.05
N GLU A 56 -11.52 9.87 1.80
CA GLU A 56 -10.76 8.72 1.33
C GLU A 56 -9.43 8.56 2.06
N ALA A 57 -8.67 9.65 2.24
CA ALA A 57 -7.40 9.62 2.94
C ALA A 57 -7.58 9.24 4.43
N ASP A 58 -8.55 9.85 5.11
CA ASP A 58 -8.89 9.52 6.51
C ASP A 58 -9.27 8.03 6.63
N TYR A 59 -10.08 7.51 5.70
CA TYR A 59 -10.43 6.09 5.66
C TYR A 59 -9.22 5.17 5.45
N LEU A 60 -8.35 5.48 4.48
CA LEU A 60 -7.16 4.67 4.19
C LEU A 60 -6.14 4.72 5.35
N ASN A 61 -6.00 5.86 6.03
CA ASN A 61 -5.21 5.99 7.26
C ASN A 61 -5.76 5.07 8.38
N ASP A 62 -7.08 4.99 8.52
CA ASP A 62 -7.73 4.06 9.47
C ASP A 62 -7.54 2.58 9.07
N VAL A 63 -7.55 2.26 7.77
CA VAL A 63 -7.22 0.92 7.27
C VAL A 63 -5.75 0.57 7.56
N MET A 64 -4.83 1.50 7.33
CA MET A 64 -3.40 1.31 7.59
C MET A 64 -3.14 1.12 9.08
N THR A 65 -3.79 1.91 9.95
CA THR A 65 -3.73 1.72 11.41
C THR A 65 -4.17 0.30 11.81
N ARG A 66 -5.25 -0.21 11.21
CA ARG A 66 -5.68 -1.61 11.43
C ARG A 66 -4.67 -2.63 10.92
N CYS A 67 -3.90 -2.32 9.88
CA CYS A 67 -2.81 -3.17 9.42
C CYS A 67 -1.69 -3.25 10.45
N PHE A 68 -1.28 -2.12 11.06
CA PHE A 68 -0.31 -2.12 12.16
C PHE A 68 -0.79 -2.97 13.34
N ASP A 69 -2.03 -2.80 13.76
CA ASP A 69 -2.65 -3.57 14.84
C ASP A 69 -2.63 -5.08 14.58
N VAL A 70 -2.98 -5.51 13.37
CA VAL A 70 -3.01 -6.93 13.00
C VAL A 70 -1.60 -7.49 12.84
N ALA A 71 -0.66 -6.72 12.29
CA ALA A 71 0.74 -7.14 12.17
C ALA A 71 1.36 -7.39 13.56
N ASP A 72 1.20 -6.44 14.49
CA ASP A 72 1.70 -6.54 15.87
C ASP A 72 1.12 -7.76 16.60
N ARG A 73 -0.19 -8.00 16.49
CA ARG A 73 -0.85 -9.17 17.11
C ARG A 73 -0.38 -10.52 16.54
N ASN A 74 0.19 -10.54 15.34
CA ASN A 74 0.67 -11.74 14.67
C ASN A 74 2.20 -11.86 14.69
N ASP A 75 2.91 -11.01 15.44
CA ASP A 75 4.39 -10.96 15.48
C ASP A 75 5.00 -10.82 14.07
N ALA A 76 4.35 -10.02 13.23
CA ALA A 76 4.77 -9.75 11.86
C ALA A 76 5.29 -8.31 11.73
N ASP A 77 6.42 -8.14 11.03
CA ASP A 77 6.94 -6.82 10.69
C ASP A 77 6.20 -6.27 9.46
N ILE A 78 5.44 -5.19 9.67
CA ILE A 78 4.64 -4.56 8.61
C ILE A 78 5.51 -4.01 7.46
N TYR A 79 6.73 -3.59 7.73
CA TYR A 79 7.67 -3.11 6.70
C TYR A 79 8.20 -4.27 5.87
N GLU A 80 8.44 -5.43 6.49
CA GLU A 80 8.79 -6.66 5.76
C GLU A 80 7.62 -7.11 4.88
N VAL A 81 6.39 -7.10 5.41
CA VAL A 81 5.18 -7.43 4.66
C VAL A 81 4.97 -6.47 3.48
N ALA A 82 5.17 -5.17 3.69
CA ALA A 82 5.12 -4.18 2.62
C ALA A 82 6.19 -4.47 1.56
N SER A 83 7.45 -4.63 1.99
CA SER A 83 8.59 -4.92 1.10
C SER A 83 8.35 -6.15 0.22
N GLU A 84 7.81 -7.24 0.78
CA GLU A 84 7.45 -8.44 0.00
C GLU A 84 6.48 -8.13 -1.14
N VAL A 85 5.42 -7.35 -0.86
CA VAL A 85 4.42 -6.94 -1.86
C VAL A 85 5.05 -6.02 -2.90
N GLN A 86 5.84 -5.03 -2.48
CA GLN A 86 6.50 -4.08 -3.38
C GLN A 86 7.49 -4.78 -4.31
N VAL A 87 8.31 -5.69 -3.79
CA VAL A 87 9.25 -6.47 -4.59
C VAL A 87 8.51 -7.34 -5.61
N ALA A 88 7.40 -7.97 -5.22
CA ALA A 88 6.59 -8.76 -6.13
C ALA A 88 5.98 -7.87 -7.25
N GLU A 89 5.45 -6.70 -6.89
CA GLU A 89 4.86 -5.76 -7.85
C GLU A 89 5.91 -5.18 -8.80
N TYR A 90 7.08 -4.76 -8.30
CA TYR A 90 8.16 -4.23 -9.15
C TYR A 90 8.74 -5.28 -10.10
N LYS A 91 8.80 -6.55 -9.68
CA LYS A 91 9.14 -7.66 -10.59
C LYS A 91 8.07 -7.86 -11.66
N LYS A 92 6.79 -7.84 -11.30
CA LYS A 92 5.66 -7.92 -12.24
C LYS A 92 5.69 -6.78 -13.26
N ARG A 93 6.05 -5.57 -12.84
CA ARG A 93 6.16 -4.38 -13.71
C ARG A 93 7.47 -4.29 -14.51
N GLY A 94 8.44 -5.18 -14.27
CA GLY A 94 9.75 -5.13 -14.93
C GLY A 94 10.62 -3.94 -14.52
N ILE A 95 10.36 -3.36 -13.34
CA ILE A 95 11.09 -2.19 -12.80
C ILE A 95 12.31 -2.64 -11.96
N PHE A 96 12.26 -3.86 -11.41
CA PHE A 96 13.34 -4.37 -10.56
C PHE A 96 14.57 -4.75 -11.40
N PRO A 97 15.77 -4.25 -11.08
CA PRO A 97 17.00 -4.67 -11.76
C PRO A 97 17.23 -6.17 -11.54
N GLU A 98 17.68 -6.88 -12.58
CA GLU A 98 17.94 -8.33 -12.53
C GLU A 98 18.92 -8.74 -11.41
N ASP A 99 19.77 -7.82 -10.93
CA ASP A 99 20.87 -8.07 -10.00
C ASP A 99 20.62 -7.69 -8.53
N PHE A 100 19.41 -7.27 -8.14
CA PHE A 100 19.12 -7.08 -6.70
C PHE A 100 18.99 -8.43 -5.99
N GLY A 101 20.13 -8.95 -5.51
CA GLY A 101 20.25 -10.23 -4.81
C GLY A 101 21.53 -11.03 -5.15
N ALA A 102 22.32 -10.61 -6.14
CA ALA A 102 23.65 -11.16 -6.38
C ALA A 102 24.63 -10.57 -5.36
N ASN A 103 24.73 -11.23 -4.21
CA ASN A 103 25.75 -10.98 -3.19
C ASN A 103 27.14 -11.04 -3.85
N ASN A 104 27.78 -9.89 -4.06
CA ASN A 104 29.18 -9.81 -4.47
C ASN A 104 30.06 -9.67 -3.23
N GLY A 105 30.57 -10.81 -2.76
CA GLY A 105 31.85 -10.93 -2.03
C GLY A 105 31.88 -10.51 -0.58
#